data_AF-A0A1I7HRS2-F1
#
_entry.id   AF-A0A1I7HRS2-F1
#
_cell.length_a   1.000
_cell.length_b   1.000
_cell.length_c   1.000
_cell.angle_alpha   90.00
_cell.angle_beta   90.00
_cell.angle_gamma   90.00
#
_symmetry.space_group_name_H-M   'P 1'
#
loop_
_entity.id
_entity.type
_entity.pdbx_description
1 polymer ?
#
loop_
_entity_poly.entity_id
_entity_poly.type
_entity_poly.pdbx_seq_one_letter_code
_entity_poly.pdbx_strand_id
1 'polypeptide(L)'
;MDEALVQLGQELDAGREQLKENLHLLRPIMILPFYGYGSDTYVYLKGRVIEKDKKQNDGQEEHALEQSLSMLRRFALSAIPNIRLSVAFAGQQQEVETDKEGYFEVEFNTETPINYKETGYTVQLKLLERKTDEDAMEAEGRIFVPQDDARFGVVSDIDDTVLVANATSTLGQLKRTLLQDAQERSPFPGIASLLQVLKGRNNPLVYVSSGQWNLYSFLVSFMEAHHIPKGPILLRDHGSENEEDDKRQHKLEQIRAVLRTYPRLSFILIGDSGKDDPEIYRQVSQEFPDQVKCIYIRDVTEDGRAKEVQEICRQVEQQDVQMLLVKDSVAAAEHAFKHGYISLEQLHQVQEAQRQEQRSKEE
;
A
#
# COMPACT_ATOMS: atom_id res chain seq x y z
N MET A 1 0.06 6.05 -27.17
CA MET A 1 0.69 7.39 -27.26
C MET A 1 1.23 7.84 -25.91
N ASP A 2 0.65 7.37 -24.79
CA ASP A 2 1.17 7.59 -23.43
C ASP A 2 2.43 6.78 -23.08
N GLU A 3 2.53 5.53 -23.55
CA GLU A 3 3.68 4.66 -23.27
C GLU A 3 5.00 5.18 -23.88
N ALA A 4 4.91 5.77 -25.08
CA ALA A 4 6.04 6.41 -25.74
C ALA A 4 6.50 7.68 -25.03
N LEU A 5 5.61 8.40 -24.32
CA LEU A 5 5.95 9.60 -23.55
C LEU A 5 6.54 9.25 -22.19
N VAL A 6 6.08 8.16 -21.56
CA VAL A 6 6.66 7.61 -20.32
C VAL A 6 8.05 7.02 -20.60
N GLN A 7 8.21 6.24 -21.68
CA GLN A 7 9.51 5.73 -22.12
C GLN A 7 10.46 6.85 -22.55
N LEU A 8 9.99 7.89 -23.28
CA LEU A 8 10.82 9.07 -23.57
C LEU A 8 11.26 9.77 -22.29
N GLY A 9 10.39 9.87 -21.29
CA GLY A 9 10.71 10.44 -19.98
C GLY A 9 11.80 9.65 -19.26
N GLN A 10 11.70 8.32 -19.26
CA GLN A 10 12.67 7.42 -18.61
C GLN A 10 14.05 7.41 -19.30
N GLU A 11 14.10 7.42 -20.64
CA GLU A 11 15.36 7.52 -21.39
C GLU A 11 16.03 8.90 -21.23
N LEU A 12 15.23 9.97 -21.17
CA LEU A 12 15.72 11.32 -20.87
C LEU A 12 16.23 11.43 -19.44
N ASP A 13 15.60 10.78 -18.47
CA ASP A 13 16.05 10.79 -17.08
C ASP A 13 17.36 10.03 -16.89
N ALA A 14 17.54 8.84 -17.48
CA ALA A 14 18.82 8.11 -17.42
C ALA A 14 19.99 8.90 -18.03
N GLY A 15 19.78 9.53 -19.19
CA GLY A 15 20.77 10.42 -19.81
C GLY A 15 21.04 11.69 -19.00
N ARG A 16 20.02 12.23 -18.32
CA ARG A 16 20.14 13.40 -17.45
C ARG A 16 20.86 13.08 -16.14
N GLU A 17 20.68 11.89 -15.57
CA GLU A 17 21.39 11.46 -14.36
C GLU A 17 22.87 11.23 -14.62
N GLN A 18 23.23 10.54 -15.71
CA GLN A 18 24.63 10.36 -16.08
C GLN A 18 25.30 11.71 -16.41
N LEU A 19 24.55 12.65 -16.99
CA LEU A 19 25.01 14.03 -17.19
C LEU A 19 25.15 14.81 -15.86
N LYS A 20 24.21 14.67 -14.91
CA LYS A 20 24.30 15.31 -13.58
C LYS A 20 25.47 14.77 -12.77
N GLU A 21 25.69 13.46 -12.78
CA GLU A 21 26.80 12.80 -12.11
C GLU A 21 28.14 13.30 -12.68
N ASN A 22 28.25 13.34 -14.01
CA ASN A 22 29.42 13.88 -14.71
C ASN A 22 29.63 15.40 -14.49
N LEU A 23 28.58 16.14 -14.15
CA LEU A 23 28.63 17.59 -13.89
C LEU A 23 28.63 17.95 -12.40
N HIS A 24 28.69 16.96 -11.48
CA HIS A 24 28.59 17.15 -10.02
C HIS A 24 27.33 17.92 -9.57
N LEU A 25 26.21 17.73 -10.29
CA LEU A 25 24.92 18.38 -10.00
C LEU A 25 23.96 17.50 -9.19
N LEU A 26 24.41 16.30 -8.77
CA LEU A 26 23.61 15.41 -7.93
C LEU A 26 23.33 16.05 -6.58
N ARG A 27 22.08 15.94 -6.14
CA ARG A 27 21.69 16.29 -4.77
C ARG A 27 22.13 15.17 -3.83
N PRO A 28 22.24 15.46 -2.52
CA PRO A 28 22.44 14.40 -1.53
C PRO A 28 21.36 13.34 -1.67
N ILE A 29 21.69 12.08 -1.43
CA ILE A 29 20.75 10.97 -1.61
C ILE A 29 20.28 10.41 -0.27
N MET A 30 19.15 9.69 -0.28
CA MET A 30 18.60 9.03 0.88
C MET A 30 17.93 7.70 0.53
N ILE A 31 17.91 6.78 1.50
CA ILE A 31 17.13 5.55 1.43
C ILE A 31 15.69 5.84 1.87
N LEU A 32 14.73 5.52 1.01
CA LEU A 32 13.30 5.56 1.30
C LEU A 32 12.78 4.13 1.45
N PRO A 33 12.79 3.55 2.66
CA PRO A 33 12.18 2.25 2.88
C PRO A 33 10.65 2.32 2.81
N PHE A 34 10.05 1.28 2.22
CA PHE A 34 8.61 1.08 2.24
C PHE A 34 8.22 0.23 3.46
N TYR A 35 6.92 0.14 3.76
CA TYR A 35 6.43 -0.76 4.79
C TYR A 35 6.56 -2.20 4.30
N GLY A 36 7.46 -2.95 4.93
CA GLY A 36 7.61 -4.38 4.72
C GLY A 36 6.61 -5.19 5.54
N TYR A 37 6.64 -6.51 5.38
CA TYR A 37 5.80 -7.44 6.13
C TYR A 37 6.54 -8.75 6.39
N GLY A 38 6.09 -9.52 7.38
CA GLY A 38 6.75 -10.78 7.71
C GLY A 38 5.93 -11.68 8.64
N SER A 39 6.33 -12.94 8.69
CA SER A 39 5.83 -13.99 9.58
C SER A 39 6.87 -14.33 10.65
N ASP A 40 6.69 -15.44 11.37
CA ASP A 40 7.69 -15.92 12.32
C ASP A 40 8.99 -16.38 11.63
N THR A 41 8.99 -16.73 10.36
CA THR A 41 10.20 -17.23 9.67
C THR A 41 10.60 -16.47 8.42
N TYR A 42 9.79 -15.54 7.94
CA TYR A 42 9.99 -14.81 6.70
C TYR A 42 9.81 -13.30 6.90
N VAL A 43 10.66 -12.48 6.29
CA VAL A 43 10.49 -11.03 6.24
C VAL A 43 10.80 -10.53 4.83
N TYR A 44 9.90 -9.70 4.30
CA TYR A 44 10.04 -8.97 3.05
C TYR A 44 10.13 -7.47 3.31
N LEU A 45 11.06 -6.80 2.64
CA LEU A 45 11.13 -5.35 2.60
C LEU A 45 11.49 -4.88 1.19
N LYS A 46 10.78 -3.86 0.72
CA LYS A 46 11.13 -3.10 -0.48
C LYS A 46 11.45 -1.66 -0.10
N GLY A 47 12.24 -0.99 -0.92
CA GLY A 47 12.49 0.44 -0.78
C GLY A 47 13.04 1.04 -2.05
N ARG A 48 13.35 2.33 -2.00
CA ARG A 48 13.92 3.08 -3.12
C ARG A 48 15.03 3.99 -2.64
N VAL A 49 16.06 4.22 -3.45
CA VAL A 49 17.04 5.29 -3.21
C VAL A 49 16.73 6.47 -4.12
N ILE A 50 16.61 7.65 -3.53
CA ILE A 50 16.19 8.89 -4.20
C ILE A 50 17.08 10.06 -3.79
N GLU A 51 17.07 11.13 -4.59
CA GLU A 51 17.59 12.44 -4.15
C GLU A 51 16.85 12.94 -2.90
N LYS A 52 17.54 13.67 -2.01
CA LYS A 52 17.00 14.34 -0.81
C LYS A 52 16.37 15.68 -1.20
N ASP A 53 15.23 16.01 -0.59
CA ASP A 53 14.62 17.34 -0.73
C ASP A 53 15.44 18.38 0.06
N LYS A 54 15.74 19.53 -0.56
CA LYS A 54 16.56 20.61 0.04
C LYS A 54 15.92 21.27 1.28
N LYS A 55 14.64 21.02 1.54
CA LYS A 55 13.88 21.60 2.66
C LYS A 55 13.82 20.74 3.91
N GLN A 56 14.46 19.57 3.92
CA GLN A 56 14.46 18.68 5.07
C GLN A 56 15.43 19.22 6.14
N ASN A 57 14.92 20.02 7.07
CA ASN A 57 15.65 20.37 8.28
C ASN A 57 15.60 19.17 9.24
N ASP A 58 16.74 18.52 9.45
CA ASP A 58 16.89 17.48 10.47
C ASP A 58 16.72 18.13 11.85
N GLY A 59 15.52 18.05 12.46
CA GLY A 59 15.35 18.39 13.87
C GLY A 59 14.05 19.05 14.35
N GLN A 60 12.95 19.08 13.59
CA GLN A 60 11.67 19.55 14.13
C GLN A 60 10.57 18.49 14.01
N GLU A 61 9.73 18.38 15.04
CA GLU A 61 8.47 17.65 15.00
C GLU A 61 7.58 18.28 13.92
N GLU A 62 7.65 17.76 12.70
CA GLU A 62 6.80 18.20 11.59
C GLU A 62 5.34 17.86 11.91
N HIS A 63 4.44 18.83 11.76
CA HIS A 63 3.00 18.60 11.84
C HIS A 63 2.57 17.55 10.80
N ALA A 64 1.52 16.77 11.06
CA ALA A 64 1.08 15.68 10.17
C ALA A 64 0.92 16.10 8.69
N LEU A 65 0.44 17.32 8.43
CA LEU A 65 0.33 17.88 7.08
C LEU A 65 1.69 18.13 6.41
N GLU A 66 2.71 18.53 7.16
CA GLU A 66 4.07 18.72 6.64
C GLU A 66 4.73 17.38 6.31
N GLN A 67 4.52 16.35 7.14
CA GLN A 67 4.98 14.99 6.88
C GLN A 67 4.38 14.44 5.58
N SER A 68 3.06 14.55 5.40
CA SER A 68 2.40 14.11 4.17
C SER A 68 2.84 14.92 2.95
N LEU A 69 3.11 16.23 3.10
CA LEU A 69 3.68 17.04 2.01
C LEU A 69 5.13 16.71 1.70
N SER A 70 5.93 16.27 2.68
CA SER A 70 7.31 15.82 2.46
C SER A 70 7.32 14.54 1.63
N MET A 71 6.47 13.57 1.96
CA MET A 71 6.28 12.33 1.22
C MET A 71 5.78 12.61 -0.20
N LEU A 72 4.87 13.57 -0.37
CA LEU A 72 4.42 14.00 -1.69
C LEU A 72 5.55 14.56 -2.55
N ARG A 73 6.47 15.35 -1.98
CA ARG A 73 7.60 15.89 -2.75
C ARG A 73 8.54 14.78 -3.19
N ARG A 74 8.72 13.72 -2.39
CA ARG A 74 9.55 12.55 -2.71
C ARG A 74 9.06 11.80 -3.95
N PHE A 75 7.76 11.84 -4.24
CA PHE A 75 7.20 11.30 -5.48
C PHE A 75 7.88 11.87 -6.74
N ALA A 76 8.27 13.15 -6.71
CA ALA A 76 8.86 13.86 -7.85
C ALA A 76 10.40 13.88 -7.87
N LEU A 77 11.07 13.18 -6.93
CA LEU A 77 12.53 13.18 -6.84
C LEU A 77 13.14 12.10 -7.75
N SER A 78 14.30 12.42 -8.34
CA SER A 78 15.06 11.48 -9.17
C SER A 78 15.47 10.26 -8.36
N ALA A 79 15.36 9.09 -8.98
CA ALA A 79 15.87 7.84 -8.45
C ALA A 79 17.35 7.64 -8.72
N ILE A 80 17.99 6.84 -7.87
CA ILE A 80 19.41 6.53 -7.95
C ILE A 80 19.60 5.04 -8.30
N PRO A 81 19.96 4.72 -9.55
CA PRO A 81 20.18 3.35 -9.97
C PRO A 81 21.57 2.82 -9.60
N ASN A 82 21.70 1.49 -9.58
CA ASN A 82 22.96 0.75 -9.41
C ASN A 82 23.78 1.21 -8.18
N ILE A 83 23.11 1.46 -7.04
CA ILE A 83 23.77 1.78 -5.78
C ILE A 83 23.61 0.63 -4.79
N ARG A 84 24.73 0.22 -4.19
CA ARG A 84 24.74 -0.89 -3.23
C ARG A 84 24.38 -0.46 -1.83
N LEU A 85 23.59 -1.29 -1.16
CA LEU A 85 23.18 -1.14 0.23
C LEU A 85 23.43 -2.44 0.99
N SER A 86 23.81 -2.32 2.26
CA SER A 86 23.76 -3.40 3.23
C SER A 86 22.44 -3.33 3.98
N VAL A 87 21.77 -4.47 4.09
CA VAL A 87 20.50 -4.63 4.78
C VAL A 87 20.68 -5.68 5.89
N ALA A 88 20.33 -5.32 7.12
CA ALA A 88 20.51 -6.20 8.28
C ALA A 88 19.20 -6.37 9.06
N PHE A 89 18.86 -7.62 9.37
CA PHE A 89 17.70 -7.98 10.17
C PHE A 89 17.88 -9.35 10.82
N ALA A 90 17.39 -9.52 12.06
CA ALA A 90 17.44 -10.79 12.80
C ALA A 90 18.84 -11.46 12.82
N GLY A 91 19.92 -10.67 12.92
CA GLY A 91 21.30 -11.17 12.91
C GLY A 91 21.83 -11.61 11.54
N GLN A 92 21.01 -11.54 10.49
CA GLN A 92 21.44 -11.72 9.10
C GLN A 92 21.80 -10.38 8.47
N GLN A 93 22.72 -10.41 7.51
CA GLN A 93 23.10 -9.25 6.71
C GLN A 93 23.21 -9.67 5.25
N GLN A 94 22.61 -8.88 4.36
CA GLN A 94 22.63 -9.08 2.91
C GLN A 94 23.05 -7.79 2.23
N GLU A 95 23.79 -7.89 1.12
CA GLU A 95 24.05 -6.76 0.23
C GLU A 95 23.09 -6.83 -0.95
N VAL A 96 22.45 -5.71 -1.26
CA VAL A 96 21.55 -5.57 -2.41
C VAL A 96 21.96 -4.34 -3.22
N GLU A 97 21.53 -4.28 -4.48
CA GLU A 97 21.81 -3.17 -5.38
C GLU A 97 20.50 -2.65 -5.96
N THR A 98 20.37 -1.32 -6.12
CA THR A 98 19.17 -0.76 -6.72
C THR A 98 19.09 -1.04 -8.22
N ASP A 99 17.88 -1.26 -8.70
CA ASP A 99 17.59 -1.40 -10.12
C ASP A 99 17.69 -0.06 -10.88
N LYS A 100 17.38 -0.10 -12.18
CA LYS A 100 17.38 1.08 -13.07
C LYS A 100 16.45 2.22 -12.62
N GLU A 101 15.43 1.93 -11.80
CA GLU A 101 14.47 2.89 -11.27
C GLU A 101 14.73 3.24 -9.80
N GLY A 102 15.85 2.78 -9.24
CA GLY A 102 16.31 3.03 -7.90
C GLY A 102 15.67 2.15 -6.82
N TYR A 103 14.89 1.13 -7.17
CA TYR A 103 14.26 0.23 -6.20
C TYR A 103 15.22 -0.88 -5.76
N PHE A 104 15.06 -1.33 -4.52
CA PHE A 104 15.69 -2.54 -4.01
C PHE A 104 14.66 -3.37 -3.24
N GLU A 105 14.88 -4.66 -3.16
CA GLU A 105 14.08 -5.60 -2.38
C GLU A 105 14.99 -6.59 -1.66
N VAL A 106 14.52 -7.07 -0.51
CA VAL A 106 15.24 -8.02 0.31
C VAL A 106 14.27 -8.97 0.99
N GLU A 107 14.68 -10.23 1.08
CA GLU A 107 13.96 -11.28 1.79
C GLU A 107 14.88 -11.95 2.80
N PHE A 108 14.40 -12.06 4.04
CA PHE A 108 15.05 -12.83 5.08
C PHE A 108 14.24 -14.09 5.34
N ASN A 109 14.88 -15.24 5.15
CA ASN A 109 14.34 -16.54 5.52
C ASN A 109 15.14 -17.08 6.70
N THR A 110 14.45 -17.56 7.72
CA THR A 110 15.06 -18.11 8.95
C THR A 110 14.59 -19.54 9.18
N GLU A 111 15.51 -20.41 9.59
CA GLU A 111 15.18 -21.80 9.93
C GLU A 111 14.42 -21.91 11.26
N THR A 112 14.65 -20.94 12.16
CA THR A 112 14.02 -20.86 13.48
C THR A 112 13.15 -19.62 13.59
N PRO A 113 11.99 -19.70 14.27
CA PRO A 113 11.14 -18.53 14.51
C PRO A 113 11.90 -17.33 15.07
N ILE A 114 11.67 -16.16 14.47
CA ILE A 114 12.25 -14.88 14.83
C ILE A 114 11.66 -14.41 16.17
N ASN A 115 12.53 -14.15 17.14
CA ASN A 115 12.13 -13.55 18.40
C ASN A 115 12.02 -12.03 18.27
N TYR A 116 10.83 -11.56 17.87
CA TYR A 116 10.55 -10.14 17.68
C TYR A 116 10.67 -9.28 18.95
N LYS A 117 10.62 -9.87 20.16
CA LYS A 117 10.86 -9.14 21.41
C LYS A 117 12.32 -8.70 21.55
N GLU A 118 13.24 -9.47 20.98
CA GLU A 118 14.68 -9.18 20.99
C GLU A 118 15.12 -8.46 19.72
N THR A 119 14.61 -8.90 18.56
CA THR A 119 15.01 -8.37 17.24
C THR A 119 14.36 -7.03 16.95
N GLY A 120 13.14 -6.79 17.44
CA GLY A 120 12.31 -5.65 17.04
C GLY A 120 11.72 -5.81 15.63
N TYR A 121 11.06 -4.74 15.18
CA TYR A 121 10.30 -4.70 13.91
C TYR A 121 10.92 -3.75 12.89
N THR A 122 12.22 -3.53 13.00
CA THR A 122 12.97 -2.59 12.17
C THR A 122 14.11 -3.30 11.47
N VAL A 123 14.15 -3.15 10.15
CA VAL A 123 15.25 -3.57 9.27
C VAL A 123 16.22 -2.40 9.13
N GLN A 124 17.50 -2.66 9.39
CA GLN A 124 18.55 -1.64 9.32
C GLN A 124 19.11 -1.57 7.89
N LEU A 125 19.19 -0.37 7.33
CA LEU A 125 19.60 -0.12 5.95
C LEU A 125 20.78 0.84 5.93
N LYS A 126 21.80 0.52 5.12
CA LYS A 126 23.01 1.34 5.01
C LYS A 126 23.52 1.40 3.59
N LEU A 127 23.71 2.61 3.06
CA LEU A 127 24.41 2.83 1.80
C LEU A 127 25.87 2.40 1.92
N LEU A 128 26.37 1.66 0.94
CA LEU A 128 27.77 1.25 0.86
C LEU A 128 28.62 2.22 0.02
N GLU A 129 27.96 3.16 -0.66
CA GLU A 129 28.56 4.11 -1.57
C GLU A 129 28.06 5.51 -1.26
N ARG A 130 28.92 6.51 -1.47
CA ARG A 130 28.58 7.94 -1.36
C ARG A 130 28.57 8.56 -2.74
N LYS A 131 27.55 9.35 -3.03
CA LYS A 131 27.47 10.27 -4.16
C LYS A 131 27.82 11.70 -3.73
N THR A 132 27.50 12.08 -2.50
CA THR A 132 27.85 13.37 -1.89
C THR A 132 28.28 13.22 -0.42
N ASP A 133 28.89 14.27 0.15
CA ASP A 133 29.27 14.30 1.57
C ASP A 133 28.07 14.41 2.52
N GLU A 134 26.91 14.86 2.01
CA GLU A 134 25.69 15.10 2.79
C GLU A 134 24.66 13.96 2.66
N ASP A 135 25.05 12.84 2.05
CA ASP A 135 24.16 11.69 1.84
C ASP A 135 23.66 11.12 3.19
N ALA A 136 22.37 10.81 3.24
CA ALA A 136 21.77 10.09 4.35
C ALA A 136 22.13 8.60 4.25
N MET A 137 23.27 8.24 4.84
CA MET A 137 23.88 6.92 4.70
C MET A 137 23.10 5.78 5.34
N GLU A 138 22.21 6.06 6.28
CA GLU A 138 21.50 5.06 7.08
C GLU A 138 20.00 5.37 7.12
N ALA A 139 19.18 4.31 7.16
CA ALA A 139 17.73 4.40 7.31
C ALA A 139 17.16 3.15 7.97
N GLU A 140 15.92 3.27 8.44
CA GLU A 140 15.21 2.20 9.13
C GLU A 140 13.92 1.83 8.39
N GLY A 141 13.84 0.58 7.91
CA GLY A 141 12.63 0.03 7.32
C GLY A 141 11.74 -0.62 8.38
N ARG A 142 10.45 -0.34 8.37
CA ARG A 142 9.50 -0.94 9.31
C ARG A 142 8.80 -2.13 8.67
N ILE A 143 8.72 -3.23 9.41
CA ILE A 143 8.01 -4.44 8.97
C ILE A 143 6.76 -4.66 9.82
N PHE A 144 5.67 -5.05 9.16
CA PHE A 144 4.45 -5.46 9.82
C PHE A 144 4.44 -6.97 10.06
N VAL A 145 4.25 -7.39 11.31
CA VAL A 145 4.14 -8.80 11.69
C VAL A 145 2.91 -8.99 12.57
N PRO A 146 2.00 -9.94 12.25
CA PRO A 146 0.85 -10.23 13.08
C PRO A 146 1.29 -10.61 14.50
N GLN A 147 0.56 -10.09 15.49
CA GLN A 147 0.80 -10.46 16.89
C GLN A 147 0.08 -11.79 17.23
N ASP A 148 0.48 -12.43 18.33
CA ASP A 148 -0.05 -13.75 18.74
C ASP A 148 -1.58 -13.78 18.96
N ASP A 149 -2.20 -12.64 19.21
CA ASP A 149 -3.65 -12.49 19.43
C ASP A 149 -4.40 -11.95 18.19
N ALA A 150 -3.75 -11.90 17.03
CA ALA A 150 -4.42 -11.61 15.76
C ALA A 150 -5.50 -12.67 15.49
N ARG A 151 -6.74 -12.22 15.30
CA ARG A 151 -7.91 -13.11 15.07
C ARG A 151 -8.13 -13.41 13.60
N PHE A 152 -7.72 -12.48 12.74
CA PHE A 152 -7.84 -12.53 11.29
C PHE A 152 -6.93 -11.46 10.67
N GLY A 153 -6.70 -11.56 9.37
CA GLY A 153 -6.11 -10.48 8.59
C GLY A 153 -7.13 -9.72 7.76
N VAL A 154 -6.72 -8.57 7.26
CA VAL A 154 -7.49 -7.72 6.35
C VAL A 154 -6.63 -7.43 5.14
N VAL A 155 -7.17 -7.72 3.96
CA VAL A 155 -6.61 -7.26 2.69
C VAL A 155 -7.58 -6.24 2.11
N SER A 156 -7.13 -5.01 1.93
CA SER A 156 -7.93 -3.95 1.33
C SER A 156 -7.34 -3.58 -0.02
N ASP A 157 -8.19 -3.50 -1.03
CA ASP A 157 -7.82 -2.78 -2.23
C ASP A 157 -7.57 -1.30 -1.92
N ILE A 158 -6.68 -0.69 -2.70
CA ILE A 158 -6.64 0.76 -2.85
C ILE A 158 -6.93 1.10 -4.30
N ASP A 159 -8.01 1.87 -4.48
CA ASP A 159 -8.39 2.46 -5.76
C ASP A 159 -7.28 3.42 -6.24
N ASP A 160 -6.43 2.90 -7.12
CA ASP A 160 -5.41 3.66 -7.82
C ASP A 160 -6.01 4.54 -8.91
N THR A 161 -7.25 4.31 -9.34
CA THR A 161 -7.83 4.99 -10.49
C THR A 161 -8.23 6.43 -10.15
N VAL A 162 -8.65 6.68 -8.91
CA VAL A 162 -8.83 8.05 -8.38
C VAL A 162 -7.49 8.82 -8.36
N LEU A 163 -6.38 8.10 -8.18
CA LEU A 163 -5.03 8.67 -8.02
C LEU A 163 -4.30 8.83 -9.38
N VAL A 164 -4.50 7.90 -10.31
CA VAL A 164 -3.87 7.83 -11.64
C VAL A 164 -4.42 8.88 -12.61
N ALA A 165 -5.66 9.36 -12.40
CA ALA A 165 -6.20 10.50 -13.15
C ALA A 165 -5.30 11.76 -13.05
N ASN A 166 -4.39 11.81 -12.06
CA ASN A 166 -3.44 12.89 -11.83
C ASN A 166 -1.96 12.48 -12.01
N ALA A 167 -1.64 11.34 -12.63
CA ALA A 167 -0.24 10.86 -12.75
C ALA A 167 0.64 11.73 -13.68
N THR A 168 0.04 12.51 -14.58
CA THR A 168 0.74 13.52 -15.40
C THR A 168 0.72 14.93 -14.78
N SER A 169 0.21 15.04 -13.56
CA SER A 169 -0.09 16.31 -12.92
C SER A 169 1.11 16.87 -12.18
N THR A 170 1.26 18.19 -12.23
CA THR A 170 2.28 18.91 -11.45
C THR A 170 2.12 18.66 -9.95
N LEU A 171 3.19 18.81 -9.15
CA LEU A 171 3.13 18.74 -7.68
C LEU A 171 1.98 19.58 -7.07
N GLY A 172 1.68 20.73 -7.66
CA GLY A 172 0.57 21.60 -7.22
C GLY A 172 -0.81 20.99 -7.47
N GLN A 173 -0.98 20.24 -8.55
CA GLN A 173 -2.21 19.50 -8.85
C GLN A 173 -2.35 18.27 -7.97
N LEU A 174 -1.28 17.48 -7.78
CA LEU A 174 -1.28 16.36 -6.83
C LEU A 174 -1.61 16.83 -5.40
N LYS A 175 -1.07 17.97 -4.97
CA LYS A 175 -1.42 18.59 -3.69
C LYS A 175 -2.90 18.99 -3.63
N ARG A 176 -3.48 19.46 -4.73
CA ARG A 176 -4.93 19.74 -4.80
C ARG A 176 -5.73 18.46 -4.76
N THR A 177 -5.34 17.40 -5.44
CA THR A 177 -5.97 16.07 -5.33
C THR A 177 -6.00 15.60 -3.87
N LEU A 178 -4.87 15.69 -3.18
CA LEU A 178 -4.79 15.31 -1.76
C LEU A 178 -5.66 16.18 -0.83
N LEU A 179 -5.86 17.47 -1.15
CA LEU A 179 -6.49 18.43 -0.22
C LEU A 179 -7.92 18.85 -0.60
N GLN A 180 -8.25 18.92 -1.89
CA GLN A 180 -9.55 19.31 -2.42
C GLN A 180 -10.43 18.10 -2.73
N ASP A 181 -9.87 16.98 -3.21
CA ASP A 181 -10.69 15.78 -3.50
C ASP A 181 -11.16 15.09 -2.21
N ALA A 182 -10.63 15.47 -1.05
CA ALA A 182 -11.15 15.07 0.25
C ALA A 182 -12.61 15.49 0.50
N GLN A 183 -13.05 16.61 -0.07
CA GLN A 183 -14.42 17.11 0.10
C GLN A 183 -15.39 16.50 -0.94
N GLU A 184 -15.02 16.43 -2.21
CA GLU A 184 -15.94 15.94 -3.26
C GLU A 184 -15.90 14.42 -3.46
N ARG A 185 -14.78 13.78 -3.11
CA ARG A 185 -14.53 12.34 -3.28
C ARG A 185 -13.71 11.78 -2.12
N SER A 186 -14.07 12.09 -0.87
CA SER A 186 -13.56 11.31 0.29
C SER A 186 -13.57 9.84 -0.12
N PRO A 187 -12.45 9.12 0.00
CA PRO A 187 -12.41 7.69 -0.27
C PRO A 187 -13.47 7.10 0.65
N PHE A 188 -14.66 6.84 0.12
CA PHE A 188 -15.67 6.00 0.74
C PHE A 188 -16.04 6.40 2.19
N PRO A 189 -17.16 7.11 2.41
CA PRO A 189 -17.51 7.58 3.75
C PRO A 189 -17.36 6.48 4.84
N GLY A 190 -16.50 6.73 5.82
CA GLY A 190 -16.23 5.81 6.93
C GLY A 190 -15.27 4.63 6.66
N ILE A 191 -14.61 4.52 5.49
CA ILE A 191 -13.68 3.40 5.22
C ILE A 191 -12.47 3.42 6.14
N ALA A 192 -11.92 4.61 6.40
CA ALA A 192 -10.80 4.77 7.32
C ALA A 192 -11.17 4.22 8.70
N SER A 193 -12.37 4.53 9.19
CA SER A 193 -12.87 4.02 10.46
C SER A 193 -13.13 2.52 10.43
N LEU A 194 -13.72 1.99 9.34
CA LEU A 194 -13.91 0.54 9.16
C LEU A 194 -12.57 -0.21 9.22
N LEU A 195 -11.57 0.26 8.47
CA LEU A 195 -10.24 -0.34 8.45
C LEU A 195 -9.55 -0.22 9.82
N GLN A 196 -9.71 0.90 10.53
CA GLN A 196 -9.18 1.07 11.88
C GLN A 196 -9.78 0.05 12.85
N VAL A 197 -11.11 -0.15 12.84
CA VAL A 197 -11.75 -1.10 13.76
C VAL A 197 -11.45 -2.56 13.40
N LEU A 198 -11.34 -2.90 12.11
CA LEU A 198 -10.99 -4.24 11.65
C LEU A 198 -9.52 -4.58 11.93
N LYS A 199 -8.61 -3.61 11.73
CA LYS A 199 -7.21 -3.72 12.17
C LYS A 199 -7.14 -3.88 13.68
N GLY A 200 -7.96 -3.13 14.41
CA GLY A 200 -7.95 -3.10 15.86
C GLY A 200 -6.54 -2.87 16.38
N ARG A 201 -6.13 -3.64 17.38
CA ARG A 201 -4.76 -3.57 17.92
C ARG A 201 -3.76 -4.41 17.13
N ASN A 202 -4.19 -5.57 16.61
CA ASN A 202 -3.28 -6.68 16.34
C ASN A 202 -3.53 -7.42 15.02
N ASN A 203 -4.64 -7.17 14.31
CA ASN A 203 -4.92 -7.84 13.05
C ASN A 203 -4.06 -7.24 11.92
N PRO A 204 -3.41 -8.06 11.07
CA PRO A 204 -2.72 -7.55 9.89
C PRO A 204 -3.67 -6.81 8.97
N LEU A 205 -3.21 -5.66 8.49
CA LEU A 205 -3.86 -4.91 7.43
C LEU A 205 -2.85 -4.65 6.33
N VAL A 206 -3.08 -5.28 5.19
CA VAL A 206 -2.27 -5.14 3.98
C VAL A 206 -3.12 -4.50 2.89
N TYR A 207 -2.52 -3.57 2.18
CA TYR A 207 -3.13 -2.92 1.04
C TYR A 207 -2.55 -3.51 -0.25
N VAL A 208 -3.42 -3.75 -1.22
CA VAL A 208 -3.02 -4.24 -2.54
C VAL A 208 -3.58 -3.29 -3.58
N SER A 209 -2.80 -2.97 -4.61
CA SER A 209 -3.26 -2.08 -5.67
C SER A 209 -2.61 -2.44 -7.00
N SER A 210 -3.35 -2.20 -8.09
CA SER A 210 -2.89 -2.37 -9.46
C SER A 210 -1.89 -1.28 -9.91
N GLY A 211 -1.74 -0.24 -9.10
CA GLY A 211 -0.85 0.88 -9.31
C GLY A 211 0.62 0.49 -9.23
N GLN A 212 1.48 1.27 -9.88
CA GLN A 212 2.92 1.04 -9.89
C GLN A 212 3.61 1.58 -8.64
N TRP A 213 4.80 1.04 -8.31
CA TRP A 213 5.58 1.45 -7.13
C TRP A 213 5.94 2.94 -7.07
N ASN A 214 5.97 3.63 -8.22
CA ASN A 214 6.16 5.08 -8.24
C ASN A 214 5.09 5.82 -7.43
N LEU A 215 3.85 5.31 -7.38
CA LEU A 215 2.74 5.90 -6.62
C LEU A 215 2.87 5.73 -5.10
N TYR A 216 3.82 4.93 -4.59
CA TYR A 216 3.92 4.60 -3.17
C TYR A 216 3.92 5.83 -2.27
N SER A 217 4.79 6.80 -2.54
CA SER A 217 4.90 8.01 -1.72
C SER A 217 3.61 8.84 -1.74
N PHE A 218 2.93 8.89 -2.89
CA PHE A 218 1.64 9.57 -3.03
C PHE A 218 0.54 8.88 -2.24
N LEU A 219 0.46 7.54 -2.34
CA LEU A 219 -0.46 6.69 -1.60
C LEU A 219 -0.29 6.86 -0.09
N VAL A 220 0.95 6.84 0.41
CA VAL A 220 1.21 7.06 1.84
C VAL A 220 0.73 8.44 2.27
N SER A 221 1.04 9.50 1.51
CA SER A 221 0.55 10.86 1.80
C SER A 221 -0.98 10.94 1.81
N PHE A 222 -1.64 10.28 0.85
CA PHE A 222 -3.09 10.21 0.77
C PHE A 222 -3.68 9.50 1.99
N MET A 223 -3.16 8.33 2.33
CA MET A 223 -3.62 7.55 3.47
C MET A 223 -3.46 8.33 4.79
N GLU A 224 -2.35 9.03 4.97
CA GLU A 224 -2.13 9.87 6.15
C GLU A 224 -3.12 11.04 6.22
N ALA A 225 -3.34 11.76 5.10
CA ALA A 225 -4.29 12.86 5.03
C ALA A 225 -5.73 12.41 5.35
N HIS A 226 -6.08 11.18 4.98
CA HIS A 226 -7.39 10.58 5.20
C HIS A 226 -7.51 9.71 6.46
N HIS A 227 -6.49 9.73 7.34
CA HIS A 227 -6.45 8.91 8.56
C HIS A 227 -6.65 7.41 8.31
N ILE A 228 -6.31 6.95 7.10
CA ILE A 228 -6.31 5.53 6.74
C ILE A 228 -5.13 4.88 7.51
N PRO A 229 -5.37 3.76 8.23
CA PRO A 229 -4.37 3.17 9.10
C PRO A 229 -3.15 2.69 8.31
N LYS A 230 -1.95 3.03 8.79
CA LYS A 230 -0.67 2.63 8.17
C LYS A 230 -0.56 1.11 8.03
N GLY A 231 -0.03 0.63 6.91
CA GLY A 231 0.21 -0.79 6.66
C GLY A 231 1.07 -1.00 5.40
N PRO A 232 1.53 -2.23 5.14
CA PRO A 232 2.21 -2.58 3.90
C PRO A 232 1.30 -2.31 2.70
N ILE A 233 1.87 -1.72 1.64
CA ILE A 233 1.19 -1.45 0.37
C ILE A 233 1.92 -2.24 -0.70
N LEU A 234 1.23 -3.18 -1.32
CA LEU A 234 1.77 -4.01 -2.38
C LEU A 234 1.36 -3.39 -3.72
N LEU A 235 2.37 -3.00 -4.50
CA LEU A 235 2.23 -2.35 -5.81
C LEU A 235 2.92 -3.16 -6.90
N ARG A 236 2.73 -2.76 -8.16
CA ARG A 236 3.30 -3.41 -9.34
C ARG A 236 4.61 -2.77 -9.77
N ASP A 237 5.51 -3.59 -10.31
CA ASP A 237 6.83 -3.14 -10.79
C ASP A 237 6.73 -2.49 -12.18
N HIS A 238 6.10 -3.13 -13.18
CA HIS A 238 6.06 -2.59 -14.56
C HIS A 238 4.74 -2.87 -15.29
N GLY A 239 4.45 -2.05 -16.32
CA GLY A 239 3.40 -2.24 -17.34
C GLY A 239 3.75 -3.32 -18.37
N SER A 240 2.82 -4.20 -18.74
CA SER A 240 2.94 -5.08 -19.91
C SER A 240 2.05 -4.60 -21.07
N GLU A 241 2.29 -5.11 -22.29
CA GLU A 241 1.47 -4.80 -23.48
C GLU A 241 -0.02 -5.15 -23.31
N ASN A 242 -0.36 -6.09 -22.42
CA ASN A 242 -1.73 -6.44 -22.03
C ASN A 242 -2.01 -5.95 -20.60
N GLU A 243 -2.10 -4.63 -20.46
CA GLU A 243 -2.10 -3.95 -19.16
C GLU A 243 -3.21 -4.40 -18.20
N GLU A 244 -4.41 -4.74 -18.70
CA GLU A 244 -5.56 -5.13 -17.87
C GLU A 244 -5.42 -6.54 -17.29
N ASP A 245 -5.13 -7.54 -18.12
CA ASP A 245 -4.93 -8.92 -17.66
C ASP A 245 -3.73 -9.02 -16.70
N ASP A 246 -2.68 -8.25 -16.97
CA ASP A 246 -1.50 -8.16 -16.11
C ASP A 246 -1.82 -7.51 -14.76
N LYS A 247 -2.61 -6.44 -14.72
CA LYS A 247 -3.09 -5.84 -13.45
C LYS A 247 -3.85 -6.86 -12.61
N ARG A 248 -4.80 -7.58 -13.22
CA ARG A 248 -5.60 -8.60 -12.52
C ARG A 248 -4.72 -9.72 -11.98
N GLN A 249 -3.82 -10.24 -12.79
CA GLN A 249 -2.93 -11.34 -12.40
C GLN A 249 -1.96 -10.91 -11.29
N HIS A 250 -1.37 -9.71 -11.40
CA HIS A 250 -0.46 -9.17 -10.39
C HIS A 250 -1.15 -9.00 -9.04
N LYS A 251 -2.34 -8.38 -9.02
CA LYS A 251 -3.13 -8.20 -7.79
C LYS A 251 -3.48 -9.54 -7.14
N LEU A 252 -3.88 -10.52 -7.95
CA LEU A 252 -4.13 -11.89 -7.50
C LEU A 252 -2.88 -12.54 -6.89
N GLU A 253 -1.71 -12.36 -7.51
CA GLU A 253 -0.43 -12.88 -7.00
C GLU A 253 0.01 -12.22 -5.69
N GLN A 254 -0.21 -10.93 -5.53
CA GLN A 254 0.04 -10.22 -4.28
C GLN A 254 -0.84 -10.74 -3.15
N ILE A 255 -2.14 -10.96 -3.41
CA ILE A 255 -3.05 -11.53 -2.40
C ILE A 255 -2.62 -12.95 -2.05
N ARG A 256 -2.25 -13.78 -3.04
CA ARG A 256 -1.69 -15.13 -2.81
C ARG A 256 -0.45 -15.07 -1.92
N ALA A 257 0.46 -14.13 -2.16
CA ALA A 257 1.68 -13.96 -1.37
C ALA A 257 1.34 -13.63 0.09
N VAL A 258 0.38 -12.72 0.33
CA VAL A 258 -0.09 -12.38 1.68
C VAL A 258 -0.67 -13.60 2.39
N LEU A 259 -1.61 -14.33 1.77
CA LEU A 259 -2.22 -15.51 2.38
C LEU A 259 -1.18 -16.61 2.67
N ARG A 260 -0.23 -16.84 1.75
CA ARG A 260 0.86 -17.81 1.96
C ARG A 260 1.82 -17.40 3.08
N THR A 261 2.02 -16.10 3.28
CA THR A 261 2.86 -15.58 4.39
C THR A 261 2.22 -15.84 5.74
N TYR A 262 0.87 -15.89 5.80
CA TYR A 262 0.10 -16.01 7.03
C TYR A 262 -0.84 -17.22 7.03
N PRO A 263 -0.34 -18.45 6.88
CA PRO A 263 -1.17 -19.63 6.62
C PRO A 263 -2.10 -20.02 7.78
N ARG A 264 -1.88 -19.44 8.98
CA ARG A 264 -2.70 -19.68 10.17
C ARG A 264 -3.82 -18.64 10.36
N LEU A 265 -3.84 -17.58 9.55
CA LEU A 265 -4.86 -16.54 9.61
C LEU A 265 -5.85 -16.72 8.46
N SER A 266 -7.11 -16.48 8.77
CA SER A 266 -8.11 -16.23 7.73
C SER A 266 -8.29 -14.72 7.54
N PHE A 267 -8.67 -14.29 6.36
CA PHE A 267 -8.67 -12.91 5.91
C PHE A 267 -10.07 -12.40 5.58
N ILE A 268 -10.30 -11.12 5.88
CA ILE A 268 -11.41 -10.34 5.32
C ILE A 268 -10.84 -9.60 4.11
N LEU A 269 -11.46 -9.78 2.95
CA LEU A 269 -11.07 -9.09 1.71
C LEU A 269 -12.03 -7.92 1.46
N ILE A 270 -11.50 -6.74 1.13
CA ILE A 270 -12.28 -5.52 0.92
C ILE A 270 -11.89 -4.91 -0.43
N GLY A 271 -12.85 -4.72 -1.31
CA GLY A 271 -12.63 -4.20 -2.66
C GLY A 271 -13.86 -3.47 -3.22
N ASP A 272 -13.82 -3.14 -4.51
CA ASP A 272 -14.89 -2.42 -5.20
C ASP A 272 -15.44 -3.16 -6.42
N SER A 273 -16.73 -2.97 -6.72
CA SER A 273 -17.41 -3.63 -7.84
C SER A 273 -17.07 -3.04 -9.21
N GLY A 274 -16.42 -1.88 -9.26
CA GLY A 274 -16.05 -1.17 -10.50
C GLY A 274 -14.76 -1.70 -11.13
N LYS A 275 -13.98 -2.47 -10.37
CA LYS A 275 -12.75 -3.17 -10.80
C LYS A 275 -12.94 -4.69 -10.76
N ASP A 276 -11.87 -5.42 -11.05
CA ASP A 276 -11.83 -6.89 -11.10
C ASP A 276 -11.86 -7.57 -9.71
N ASP A 277 -12.12 -6.83 -8.63
CA ASP A 277 -12.10 -7.39 -7.26
C ASP A 277 -13.08 -8.54 -7.05
N PRO A 278 -14.34 -8.48 -7.53
CA PRO A 278 -15.26 -9.61 -7.41
C PRO A 278 -14.68 -10.89 -8.05
N GLU A 279 -14.12 -10.78 -9.25
CA GLU A 279 -13.52 -11.88 -10.00
C GLU A 279 -12.26 -12.42 -9.31
N ILE A 280 -11.35 -11.52 -8.88
CA ILE A 280 -10.13 -11.87 -8.16
C ILE A 280 -10.46 -12.56 -6.84
N TYR A 281 -11.37 -11.99 -6.03
CA TYR A 281 -11.68 -12.53 -4.71
C TYR A 281 -12.47 -13.84 -4.79
N ARG A 282 -13.30 -14.04 -5.82
CA ARG A 282 -13.88 -15.36 -6.11
C ARG A 282 -12.77 -16.40 -6.38
N GLN A 283 -11.77 -16.04 -7.17
CA GLN A 283 -10.67 -16.95 -7.44
C GLN A 283 -9.84 -17.23 -6.17
N VAL A 284 -9.57 -16.21 -5.35
CA VAL A 284 -8.88 -16.38 -4.06
C VAL A 284 -9.68 -17.28 -3.12
N SER A 285 -11.00 -17.11 -3.01
CA SER A 285 -11.83 -17.97 -2.15
C SER A 285 -11.87 -19.42 -2.63
N GLN A 286 -11.74 -19.66 -3.93
CA GLN A 286 -11.64 -21.01 -4.51
C GLN A 286 -10.30 -21.67 -4.20
N GLU A 287 -9.21 -20.90 -4.25
CA GLU A 287 -7.86 -21.40 -4.01
C GLU A 287 -7.54 -21.55 -2.52
N PHE A 288 -8.14 -20.71 -1.66
CA PHE A 288 -7.88 -20.65 -0.22
C PHE A 288 -9.18 -20.61 0.62
N PRO A 289 -10.08 -21.61 0.50
CA PRO A 289 -11.40 -21.56 1.13
C PRO A 289 -11.33 -21.36 2.66
N ASP A 290 -10.37 -22.01 3.34
CA ASP A 290 -10.22 -21.92 4.80
C ASP A 290 -9.57 -20.59 5.27
N GLN A 291 -8.97 -19.83 4.36
CA GLN A 291 -8.30 -18.57 4.66
C GLN A 291 -9.12 -17.34 4.25
N VAL A 292 -10.34 -17.49 3.74
CA VAL A 292 -11.22 -16.34 3.46
C VAL A 292 -12.42 -16.37 4.41
N LYS A 293 -12.47 -15.41 5.34
CA LYS A 293 -13.59 -15.29 6.30
C LYS A 293 -14.85 -14.73 5.64
N CYS A 294 -14.68 -13.60 4.96
CA CYS A 294 -15.73 -12.95 4.21
C CYS A 294 -15.11 -11.92 3.26
N ILE A 295 -15.90 -11.50 2.29
CA ILE A 295 -15.50 -10.55 1.27
C ILE A 295 -16.52 -9.41 1.27
N TYR A 296 -16.04 -8.18 1.38
CA TYR A 296 -16.85 -6.98 1.23
C TYR A 296 -16.51 -6.32 -0.11
N ILE A 297 -17.46 -6.38 -1.05
CA ILE A 297 -17.38 -5.67 -2.32
C ILE A 297 -18.22 -4.42 -2.20
N ARG A 298 -17.64 -3.25 -2.37
CA ARG A 298 -18.44 -2.03 -2.45
C ARG A 298 -19.18 -1.96 -3.78
N ASP A 299 -20.48 -1.65 -3.71
CA ASP A 299 -21.27 -1.29 -4.88
C ASP A 299 -20.95 0.13 -5.38
N VAL A 300 -20.16 0.22 -6.45
CA VAL A 300 -19.88 1.46 -7.21
C VAL A 300 -20.38 1.38 -8.65
N THR A 301 -21.06 0.29 -8.99
CA THR A 301 -21.40 -0.03 -10.38
C THR A 301 -22.61 0.75 -10.87
N GLU A 302 -22.52 1.28 -12.10
CA GLU A 302 -23.69 1.67 -12.89
C GLU A 302 -24.40 0.38 -13.39
N ASP A 303 -25.71 0.49 -13.69
CA ASP A 303 -26.69 -0.62 -13.85
C ASP A 303 -26.26 -1.85 -14.70
N GLY A 304 -25.22 -1.74 -15.55
CA GLY A 304 -24.74 -2.80 -16.44
C GLY A 304 -23.96 -3.95 -15.76
N ARG A 305 -23.06 -3.64 -14.81
CA ARG A 305 -22.16 -4.65 -14.17
C ARG A 305 -22.73 -5.23 -12.87
N ALA A 306 -23.76 -4.62 -12.30
CA ALA A 306 -24.38 -5.06 -11.05
C ALA A 306 -24.88 -6.53 -11.10
N LYS A 307 -25.45 -6.98 -12.22
CA LYS A 307 -25.94 -8.36 -12.38
C LYS A 307 -24.82 -9.39 -12.38
N GLU A 308 -23.69 -9.05 -13.00
CA GLU A 308 -22.51 -9.91 -13.05
C GLU A 308 -21.91 -10.09 -11.65
N VAL A 309 -21.74 -8.98 -10.93
CA VAL A 309 -21.21 -9.00 -9.55
C VAL A 309 -22.14 -9.77 -8.62
N GLN A 310 -23.46 -9.62 -8.75
CA GLN A 310 -24.43 -10.41 -7.97
C GLN A 310 -24.32 -11.91 -8.24
N GLU A 311 -24.11 -12.31 -9.49
CA GLU A 311 -23.91 -13.71 -9.84
C GLU A 311 -22.58 -14.26 -9.28
N ILE A 312 -21.52 -13.45 -9.28
CA ILE A 312 -20.26 -13.79 -8.62
C ILE A 312 -20.46 -14.00 -7.12
N CYS A 313 -21.17 -13.09 -6.42
CA CYS A 313 -21.48 -13.25 -5.01
C CYS A 313 -22.20 -14.58 -4.73
N ARG A 314 -23.21 -14.91 -5.54
CA ARG A 314 -23.98 -16.17 -5.44
C ARG A 314 -23.12 -17.42 -5.66
N GLN A 315 -22.10 -17.34 -6.52
CA GLN A 315 -21.16 -18.44 -6.77
C GLN A 315 -20.23 -18.65 -5.57
N VAL A 316 -19.77 -17.56 -4.95
CA VAL A 316 -18.89 -17.64 -3.78
C VAL A 316 -19.66 -18.16 -2.55
N GLU A 317 -20.92 -17.75 -2.37
CA GLU A 317 -21.78 -18.28 -1.29
C GLU A 317 -22.01 -19.79 -1.39
N GLN A 318 -22.03 -20.37 -2.59
CA GLN A 318 -22.12 -21.84 -2.77
C GLN A 318 -20.89 -22.59 -2.25
N GLN A 319 -19.80 -21.88 -1.96
CA GLN A 319 -18.54 -22.41 -1.45
C GLN A 319 -18.36 -22.14 0.05
N ASP A 320 -19.43 -21.77 0.75
CA ASP A 320 -19.45 -21.46 2.19
C ASP A 320 -18.60 -20.23 2.59
N VAL A 321 -18.28 -19.37 1.61
CA VAL A 321 -17.63 -18.07 1.84
C VAL A 321 -18.65 -16.97 1.57
N GLN A 322 -18.80 -16.03 2.49
CA GLN A 322 -19.71 -14.90 2.33
C GLN A 322 -19.08 -13.79 1.48
N MET A 323 -19.69 -13.42 0.36
CA MET A 323 -19.33 -12.24 -0.43
C MET A 323 -20.51 -11.27 -0.46
N LEU A 324 -20.34 -10.11 0.18
CA LEU A 324 -21.39 -9.12 0.36
C LEU A 324 -21.14 -7.90 -0.52
N LEU A 325 -22.13 -7.57 -1.34
CA LEU A 325 -22.20 -6.29 -2.02
C LEU A 325 -22.73 -5.23 -1.04
N VAL A 326 -21.86 -4.33 -0.59
CA VAL A 326 -22.16 -3.32 0.44
C VAL A 326 -22.23 -1.92 -0.16
N LYS A 327 -23.21 -1.11 0.27
CA LYS A 327 -23.38 0.27 -0.20
C LYS A 327 -22.39 1.23 0.46
N ASP A 328 -22.05 0.97 1.72
CA ASP A 328 -21.18 1.81 2.52
C ASP A 328 -20.44 1.01 3.60
N SER A 329 -19.54 1.70 4.30
CA SER A 329 -18.70 1.14 5.36
C SER A 329 -19.52 0.69 6.57
N VAL A 330 -20.67 1.31 6.84
CA VAL A 330 -21.56 0.91 7.93
C VAL A 330 -22.21 -0.45 7.66
N ALA A 331 -22.66 -0.73 6.44
CA ALA A 331 -23.21 -2.04 6.10
C ALA A 331 -22.18 -3.19 6.32
N ALA A 332 -20.93 -2.96 5.94
CA ALA A 332 -19.83 -3.90 6.22
C ALA A 332 -19.57 -4.03 7.73
N ALA A 333 -19.58 -2.92 8.48
CA ALA A 333 -19.41 -2.93 9.93
C ALA A 333 -20.54 -3.68 10.65
N GLU A 334 -21.79 -3.52 10.23
CA GLU A 334 -22.94 -4.25 10.78
C GLU A 334 -22.80 -5.76 10.59
N HIS A 335 -22.35 -6.18 9.40
CA HIS A 335 -22.04 -7.58 9.15
C HIS A 335 -20.90 -8.09 10.03
N ALA A 336 -19.81 -7.31 10.14
CA ALA A 336 -18.67 -7.63 10.97
C ALA A 336 -19.06 -7.76 12.45
N PHE A 337 -19.97 -6.90 12.95
CA PHE A 337 -20.49 -6.99 14.31
C PHE A 337 -21.33 -8.25 14.53
N LYS A 338 -22.25 -8.58 13.61
CA LYS A 338 -23.08 -9.79 13.68
C LYS A 338 -22.26 -11.07 13.77
N HIS A 339 -21.08 -11.10 13.14
CA HIS A 339 -20.17 -12.24 13.16
C HIS A 339 -19.07 -12.15 14.23
N GLY A 340 -19.11 -11.15 15.12
CA GLY A 340 -18.16 -10.99 16.22
C GLY A 340 -16.75 -10.54 15.81
N TYR A 341 -16.58 -10.05 14.57
CA TYR A 341 -15.32 -9.50 14.08
C TYR A 341 -15.01 -8.15 14.73
N ILE A 342 -16.03 -7.36 15.02
CA ILE A 342 -15.92 -6.11 15.78
C ILE A 342 -16.92 -6.07 16.94
N SER A 343 -16.66 -5.21 17.92
CA SER A 343 -17.56 -4.95 19.06
C SER A 343 -18.66 -3.95 18.71
N LEU A 344 -19.68 -3.84 19.58
CA LEU A 344 -20.75 -2.85 19.43
C LEU A 344 -20.21 -1.41 19.49
N GLU A 345 -19.21 -1.16 20.35
CA GLU A 345 -18.54 0.14 20.44
C GLU A 345 -17.86 0.51 19.12
N GLN A 346 -17.14 -0.44 18.52
CA GLN A 346 -16.50 -0.25 17.22
C GLN A 346 -17.50 -0.03 16.08
N LEU A 347 -18.66 -0.71 16.11
CA LEU A 347 -19.74 -0.44 15.16
C LEU A 347 -20.24 1.01 15.27
N HIS A 348 -20.47 1.50 16.49
CA HIS A 348 -20.89 2.88 16.71
C HIS A 348 -19.83 3.89 16.23
N GLN A 349 -18.54 3.60 16.42
CA GLN A 349 -17.45 4.44 15.91
C GLN A 349 -17.52 4.62 14.39
N VAL A 350 -17.74 3.53 13.63
CA VAL A 350 -17.88 3.60 12.17
C VAL A 350 -19.12 4.41 11.76
N GLN A 351 -20.25 4.21 12.45
CA GLN A 351 -21.49 4.95 12.20
C GLN A 351 -21.35 6.46 12.49
N GLU A 352 -20.64 6.83 13.56
CA GLU A 352 -20.38 8.23 13.90
C GLU A 352 -19.46 8.91 12.89
N ALA A 353 -18.36 8.24 12.51
CA ALA A 353 -17.43 8.77 11.52
C ALA A 353 -18.11 9.01 10.17
N GLN A 354 -18.89 8.05 9.67
CA GLN A 354 -19.61 8.24 8.41
C GLN A 354 -20.61 9.41 8.48
N ARG A 355 -21.31 9.60 9.61
CA ARG A 355 -22.22 10.74 9.81
C ARG A 355 -21.50 12.08 9.84
N GLN A 356 -20.32 12.14 10.46
CA GLN A 356 -19.50 13.37 10.49
C GLN A 356 -19.00 13.73 9.08
N GLU A 357 -18.48 12.76 8.34
CA GLU A 357 -18.02 12.97 6.97
C GLU A 357 -19.15 13.40 6.03
N GLN A 358 -20.36 12.84 6.18
CA GLN A 358 -21.53 13.27 5.40
C GLN A 358 -21.93 14.72 5.69
N ARG A 359 -21.94 15.13 6.97
CA ARG A 359 -22.24 16.52 7.35
C ARG A 359 -21.23 17.52 6.80
N SER A 360 -19.94 17.19 6.86
CA SER A 360 -18.87 18.05 6.33
C SER A 360 -18.89 18.20 4.81
N LYS A 361 -19.67 17.38 4.08
CA LYS A 361 -19.89 17.51 2.63
C LYS A 361 -21.11 18.39 2.29
N GLU A 362 -22.00 18.61 3.24
CA GLU A 362 -23.22 19.41 3.07
C GLU A 362 -23.00 20.90 3.45
N GLU A 363 -21.95 21.19 4.22
CA GLU A 363 -21.48 22.53 4.63
C GLU A 363 -20.46 23.11 3.63
#